data_AF-A0A5E4V0W7-F1
#
_entry.id   AF-A0A5E4V0W7-F1
#
_cell.length_a   1.000
_cell.length_b   1.000
_cell.length_c   1.000
_cell.angle_alpha   90.00
_cell.angle_beta   90.00
_cell.angle_gamma   90.00
#
_symmetry.space_group_name_H-M   'P 1'
#
loop_
_entity.id
_entity.type
_entity.pdbx_description
1 polymer ?
#
loop_
_entity_poly.entity_id
_entity_poly.type
_entity_poly.pdbx_seq_one_letter_code
_entity_poly.pdbx_strand_id
1 'polypeptide(L)'
;MSRAIGVLGEAARQRVPPALLPFAHRTGFRAGPLRNLPSQRYLSGVLASGDAASIGVALMMVIRDALDPTPLDDIALRRRYMAMRDAILPRDAMRQRAILEQFAGGEARRLSDALGGLITLLAEHPQRDSLHAFASELILRGSTASRAICRNPLVAAMLAGLGVFGMPSCRGSSVM
;
A
#
# COMPACT_ATOMS: atom_id res chain seq x y z
N MET A 1 -41.89 -8.50 -2.81
CA MET A 1 -40.55 -8.63 -2.17
C MET A 1 -39.52 -8.81 -3.27
N SER A 2 -38.85 -7.73 -3.69
CA SER A 2 -37.84 -7.77 -4.76
C SER A 2 -36.50 -7.29 -4.19
N ARG A 3 -35.52 -8.19 -4.12
CA ARG A 3 -34.14 -7.89 -3.74
C ARG A 3 -33.46 -7.13 -4.88
N ALA A 4 -33.11 -5.87 -4.65
CA ALA A 4 -32.19 -5.12 -5.49
C ALA A 4 -30.79 -5.75 -5.37
N ILE A 5 -30.38 -6.49 -6.41
CA ILE A 5 -29.01 -6.97 -6.57
C ILE A 5 -28.18 -5.73 -6.93
N GLY A 6 -27.31 -5.34 -6.00
CA GLY A 6 -26.54 -4.10 -6.07
C GLY A 6 -25.62 -4.07 -7.30
N VAL A 7 -25.71 -2.95 -8.03
CA VAL A 7 -24.89 -2.54 -9.19
C VAL A 7 -23.38 -2.66 -8.95
N LEU A 8 -22.94 -2.74 -7.69
CA LEU A 8 -21.54 -2.93 -7.30
C LEU A 8 -21.02 -4.36 -7.56
N GLY A 9 -21.88 -5.39 -7.59
CA GLY A 9 -21.47 -6.77 -7.85
C GLY A 9 -21.17 -7.05 -9.33
N GLU A 10 -21.77 -6.26 -10.23
CA GLU A 10 -21.68 -6.47 -11.67
C GLU A 10 -20.45 -5.76 -12.27
N ALA A 11 -20.10 -4.58 -11.74
CA ALA A 11 -18.87 -3.86 -12.10
C ALA A 11 -17.59 -4.63 -11.72
N ALA A 12 -17.64 -5.48 -10.69
CA ALA A 12 -16.54 -6.35 -10.29
C ALA A 12 -16.32 -7.53 -11.25
N ARG A 13 -17.36 -7.97 -11.98
CA ARG A 13 -17.27 -9.09 -12.94
C ARG A 13 -16.83 -8.65 -14.34
N GLN A 14 -17.03 -7.39 -14.70
CA GLN A 14 -16.73 -6.88 -16.05
C GLN A 14 -15.35 -6.23 -16.19
N ARG A 15 -14.61 -6.02 -15.09
CA ARG A 15 -13.21 -5.63 -15.18
C ARG A 15 -12.40 -6.87 -15.53
N VAL A 16 -12.13 -7.03 -16.82
CA VAL A 16 -10.93 -7.76 -17.26
C VAL A 16 -9.77 -7.19 -16.43
N PRO A 17 -9.13 -7.98 -15.55
CA PRO A 17 -7.97 -7.50 -14.82
C PRO A 17 -6.98 -6.98 -15.86
N PRO A 18 -6.41 -5.76 -15.71
CA PRO A 18 -5.32 -5.36 -16.59
C PRO A 18 -4.31 -6.51 -16.53
N ALA A 19 -3.92 -7.04 -17.69
CA ALA A 19 -3.13 -8.25 -17.86
C ALA A 19 -1.72 -8.11 -17.23
N LEU A 20 -1.70 -8.07 -15.90
CA LEU A 20 -0.56 -8.13 -15.02
C LEU A 20 -0.48 -9.52 -14.37
N LEU A 21 -1.36 -10.45 -14.75
CA LEU A 21 -1.27 -11.88 -14.37
C LEU A 21 0.10 -12.52 -14.66
N PRO A 22 0.92 -12.08 -15.65
CA PRO A 22 2.28 -12.59 -15.78
C PRO A 22 3.25 -12.10 -14.68
N PHE A 23 2.94 -11.02 -13.97
CA PHE A 23 3.81 -10.51 -12.89
C PHE A 23 3.75 -11.43 -11.68
N ALA A 24 2.57 -11.80 -11.22
CA ALA A 24 2.33 -12.68 -10.06
C ALA A 24 3.23 -13.95 -10.02
N HIS A 25 3.36 -14.62 -11.16
CA HIS A 25 4.03 -15.92 -11.25
C HIS A 25 5.50 -15.85 -11.73
N ARG A 26 5.98 -14.67 -12.15
CA ARG A 26 7.35 -14.48 -12.69
C ARG A 26 8.10 -13.27 -12.16
N THR A 27 7.51 -12.47 -11.27
CA THR A 27 8.30 -11.49 -10.52
C THR A 27 9.20 -12.27 -9.59
N GLY A 28 10.44 -12.46 -10.02
CA GLY A 28 11.50 -13.02 -9.19
C GLY A 28 11.85 -12.06 -8.07
N PHE A 29 10.90 -11.66 -7.22
CA PHE A 29 11.15 -10.84 -6.05
C PHE A 29 12.23 -11.50 -5.20
N ARG A 30 13.15 -10.69 -4.68
CA ARG A 30 14.29 -11.20 -3.92
C ARG A 30 13.80 -11.88 -2.64
N ALA A 31 14.00 -13.18 -2.53
CA ALA A 31 13.84 -13.89 -1.26
C ALA A 31 14.92 -13.43 -0.26
N GLY A 32 14.57 -13.27 1.02
CA GLY A 32 15.49 -12.87 2.10
C GLY A 32 14.86 -11.90 3.11
N PRO A 33 15.64 -11.29 4.02
CA PRO A 33 15.15 -10.24 4.91
C PRO A 33 14.97 -8.90 4.15
N LEU A 34 14.08 -8.04 4.66
CA LEU A 34 13.92 -6.67 4.16
C LEU A 34 15.24 -5.92 4.29
N ARG A 35 15.76 -5.42 3.17
CA ARG A 35 17.15 -4.94 3.10
C ARG A 35 17.33 -3.51 3.61
N ASN A 36 16.31 -2.68 3.45
CA ASN A 36 16.33 -1.25 3.73
C ASN A 36 15.26 -0.86 4.77
N LEU A 37 15.21 -1.60 5.88
CA LEU A 37 14.35 -1.20 6.99
C LEU A 37 14.90 0.06 7.66
N PRO A 38 14.05 1.07 7.93
CA PRO A 38 14.46 2.23 8.69
C PRO A 38 14.91 1.81 10.09
N SER A 39 15.94 2.48 10.62
CA SER A 39 16.41 2.20 11.97
C SER A 39 15.34 2.50 13.02
N GLN A 40 15.38 1.82 14.16
CA GLN A 40 14.46 2.07 15.26
C GLN A 40 14.51 3.53 15.73
N ARG A 41 15.71 4.16 15.71
CA ARG A 41 15.87 5.60 16.02
C ARG A 41 15.10 6.48 15.06
N TYR A 42 15.18 6.19 13.76
CA TYR A 42 14.42 6.92 12.74
C TYR A 42 12.91 6.75 12.96
N LEU A 43 12.44 5.52 13.16
CA LEU A 43 11.01 5.24 13.39
C LEU A 43 10.50 5.94 14.66
N SER A 44 11.27 5.92 15.75
CA SER A 44 10.94 6.65 16.97
C SER A 44 10.85 8.16 16.72
N GLY A 45 11.73 8.73 15.91
CA GLY A 45 11.66 10.15 15.51
C GLY A 45 10.41 10.47 14.70
N VAL A 46 10.07 9.62 13.72
CA VAL A 46 8.84 9.76 12.91
C VAL A 46 7.59 9.71 13.81
N LEU A 47 7.52 8.73 14.71
CA LEU A 47 6.38 8.58 15.61
C LEU A 47 6.28 9.73 16.63
N ALA A 48 7.42 10.20 17.15
CA ALA A 48 7.48 11.32 18.08
C ALA A 48 7.10 12.66 17.42
N SER A 49 7.29 12.80 16.10
CA SER A 49 6.91 14.03 15.37
C SER A 49 5.41 14.30 15.37
N GLY A 50 4.58 13.26 15.55
CA GLY A 50 3.12 13.37 15.46
C GLY A 50 2.60 13.64 14.03
N ASP A 51 3.47 13.66 13.02
CA ASP A 51 3.08 13.87 11.63
C ASP A 51 2.60 12.56 10.97
N ALA A 52 1.29 12.49 10.72
CA ALA A 52 0.66 11.37 10.02
C ALA A 52 1.27 11.12 8.63
N ALA A 53 1.58 12.18 7.87
CA ALA A 53 2.12 12.04 6.53
C ALA A 53 3.52 11.41 6.55
N SER A 54 4.35 11.75 7.54
CA SER A 54 5.67 11.14 7.72
C SER A 54 5.60 9.64 8.02
N ILE A 55 4.58 9.18 8.74
CA ILE A 55 4.33 7.74 8.94
C ILE A 55 3.97 7.08 7.59
N GLY A 56 3.11 7.71 6.79
CA GLY A 56 2.73 7.23 5.47
C GLY A 56 3.93 7.13 4.51
N VAL A 57 4.79 8.15 4.50
CA VAL A 57 6.05 8.18 3.73
C VAL A 57 6.98 7.04 4.14
N ALA A 58 7.16 6.80 5.44
CA ALA A 58 7.99 5.71 5.94
C ALA A 58 7.49 4.34 5.43
N LEU A 59 6.17 4.12 5.43
CA LEU A 59 5.57 2.91 4.86
C LEU A 59 5.80 2.80 3.35
N MET A 60 5.56 3.88 2.60
CA MET A 60 5.74 3.92 1.14
C MET A 60 7.19 3.64 0.73
N MET A 61 8.18 4.15 1.46
CA MET A 61 9.59 3.88 1.21
C MET A 61 9.94 2.40 1.36
N VAL A 62 9.51 1.75 2.44
CA VAL A 62 9.80 0.33 2.68
C VAL A 62 9.14 -0.56 1.64
N ILE A 63 7.88 -0.26 1.29
CA ILE A 63 7.17 -1.00 0.25
C ILE A 63 7.85 -0.81 -1.12
N ARG A 64 8.23 0.42 -1.48
CA ARG A 64 8.93 0.70 -2.74
C ARG A 64 10.20 -0.14 -2.89
N ASP A 65 10.99 -0.21 -1.82
CA ASP A 65 12.25 -0.94 -1.79
C ASP A 65 12.06 -2.46 -1.83
N ALA A 66 11.03 -2.98 -1.15
CA ALA A 66 10.67 -4.40 -1.26
C ALA A 66 10.22 -4.76 -2.68
N LEU A 67 9.51 -3.84 -3.33
CA LEU A 67 9.08 -3.93 -4.71
C LEU A 67 10.17 -3.54 -5.73
N ASP A 68 11.45 -3.49 -5.35
CA ASP A 68 12.49 -3.33 -6.35
C ASP A 68 12.65 -4.64 -7.15
N PRO A 69 12.53 -4.60 -8.49
CA PRO A 69 12.60 -5.83 -9.26
C PRO A 69 14.04 -6.34 -9.19
N THR A 70 14.23 -7.56 -8.69
CA THR A 70 15.40 -8.38 -9.02
C THR A 70 15.52 -8.39 -10.55
N PRO A 71 16.74 -8.47 -11.14
CA PRO A 71 16.95 -8.42 -12.58
C PRO A 71 15.91 -9.26 -13.34
N LEU A 72 14.92 -8.58 -13.90
CA LEU A 72 13.99 -9.12 -14.88
C LEU A 72 14.74 -9.09 -16.21
N ASP A 73 14.90 -10.25 -16.84
CA ASP A 73 15.62 -10.38 -18.11
C ASP A 73 14.92 -9.60 -19.24
N ASP A 74 13.60 -9.45 -19.15
CA ASP A 74 12.81 -8.62 -20.08
C ASP A 74 12.83 -7.13 -19.67
N ILE A 75 13.55 -6.34 -20.47
CA ILE A 75 13.70 -4.88 -20.28
C ILE A 75 12.35 -4.15 -20.42
N ALA A 76 11.48 -4.55 -21.34
CA ALA A 76 10.20 -3.89 -21.57
C ALA A 76 9.25 -4.14 -20.38
N LEU A 77 9.22 -5.38 -19.91
CA LEU A 77 8.47 -5.76 -18.71
C LEU A 77 8.98 -5.02 -17.48
N ARG A 78 10.30 -4.94 -17.29
CA ARG A 78 10.93 -4.20 -16.19
C ARG A 78 10.56 -2.72 -16.21
N ARG A 79 10.59 -2.07 -17.36
CA ARG A 79 10.21 -0.65 -17.50
C ARG A 79 8.75 -0.41 -17.15
N ARG A 80 7.84 -1.26 -17.64
CA ARG A 80 6.41 -1.15 -17.33
C ARG A 80 6.14 -1.32 -15.84
N TYR A 81 6.82 -2.27 -15.20
CA TYR A 81 6.76 -2.46 -13.76
C TYR A 81 7.26 -1.23 -13.00
N MET A 82 8.46 -0.73 -13.34
CA MET A 82 9.03 0.44 -12.67
C MET A 82 8.13 1.66 -12.83
N ALA A 83 7.54 1.88 -14.00
CA ALA A 83 6.61 2.97 -14.24
C ALA A 83 5.33 2.86 -13.39
N MET A 84 4.75 1.66 -13.28
CA MET A 84 3.58 1.41 -12.44
C MET A 84 3.89 1.61 -10.95
N ARG A 85 5.03 1.09 -10.47
CA ARG A 85 5.49 1.31 -9.08
C ARG A 85 5.70 2.80 -8.82
N ASP A 86 6.46 3.48 -9.68
CA ASP A 86 6.86 4.87 -9.48
C ASP A 86 5.69 5.85 -9.58
N ALA A 87 4.57 5.46 -10.22
CA ALA A 87 3.34 6.25 -10.26
C ALA A 87 2.65 6.36 -8.89
N ILE A 88 2.75 5.33 -8.04
CA ILE A 88 2.14 5.30 -6.69
C ILE A 88 3.18 5.53 -5.60
N LEU A 89 4.37 4.97 -5.77
CA LEU A 89 5.44 4.95 -4.79
C LEU A 89 6.66 5.65 -5.36
N PRO A 90 6.63 6.98 -5.60
CA PRO A 90 7.78 7.71 -6.13
C PRO A 90 8.97 7.63 -5.18
N ARG A 91 10.18 7.89 -5.68
CA ARG A 91 11.42 7.71 -4.90
C ARG A 91 11.57 8.76 -3.79
N ASP A 92 11.08 9.97 -4.02
CA ASP A 92 11.29 11.11 -3.14
C ASP A 92 10.13 11.32 -2.17
N ALA A 93 10.47 11.68 -0.93
CA ALA A 93 9.50 11.86 0.15
C ALA A 93 8.49 12.98 -0.14
N MET A 94 8.88 14.03 -0.86
CA MET A 94 7.97 15.13 -1.22
C MET A 94 6.86 14.66 -2.16
N ARG A 95 7.19 13.94 -3.24
CA ARG A 95 6.19 13.36 -4.14
C ARG A 95 5.37 12.29 -3.44
N GLN A 96 5.96 11.51 -2.53
CA GLN A 96 5.18 10.56 -1.73
C GLN A 96 4.11 11.28 -0.89
N ARG A 97 4.46 12.40 -0.24
CA ARG A 97 3.46 13.25 0.45
C ARG A 97 2.39 13.77 -0.50
N ALA A 98 2.77 14.28 -1.67
CA ALA A 98 1.81 14.76 -2.67
C ALA A 98 0.87 13.64 -3.17
N ILE A 99 1.34 12.40 -3.27
CA ILE A 99 0.49 11.25 -3.60
C ILE A 99 -0.48 10.96 -2.45
N LEU A 100 -0.02 10.95 -1.20
CA LEU A 100 -0.90 10.79 -0.04
C LEU A 100 -2.00 11.86 -0.01
N GLU A 101 -1.67 13.12 -0.30
CA GLU A 101 -2.62 14.24 -0.40
C GLU A 101 -3.64 14.02 -1.53
N GLN A 102 -3.21 13.60 -2.72
CA GLN A 102 -4.11 13.28 -3.83
C GLN A 102 -5.12 12.18 -3.47
N PHE A 103 -4.67 11.13 -2.77
CA PHE A 103 -5.56 10.07 -2.30
C PHE A 103 -6.50 10.53 -1.19
N ALA A 104 -6.04 11.38 -0.28
CA ALA A 104 -6.88 11.96 0.76
C ALA A 104 -7.95 12.90 0.20
N GLY A 105 -7.62 13.65 -0.85
CA GLY A 105 -8.53 14.57 -1.55
C GLY A 105 -9.45 13.91 -2.58
N GLY A 106 -9.28 12.62 -2.89
CA GLY A 106 -10.08 11.93 -3.91
C GLY A 106 -9.64 12.20 -5.37
N GLU A 107 -8.54 12.91 -5.57
CA GLU A 107 -8.02 13.31 -6.89
C GLU A 107 -7.19 12.21 -7.58
N ALA A 108 -6.87 11.13 -6.86
CA ALA A 108 -6.05 10.03 -7.35
C ALA A 108 -6.75 9.06 -8.34
N ARG A 109 -7.85 9.48 -8.99
CA ARG A 109 -8.62 8.59 -9.89
C ARG A 109 -7.77 8.01 -11.02
N ARG A 110 -6.84 8.80 -11.56
CA ARG A 110 -5.90 8.38 -12.64
C ARG A 110 -4.90 7.31 -12.19
N LEU A 111 -4.75 7.11 -10.87
CA LEU A 111 -3.82 6.16 -10.27
C LEU A 111 -4.46 4.81 -9.92
N SER A 112 -5.75 4.63 -10.18
CA SER A 112 -6.51 3.45 -9.74
C SER A 112 -5.99 2.13 -10.31
N ASP A 113 -5.60 2.09 -11.59
CA ASP A 113 -5.05 0.89 -12.21
C ASP A 113 -3.67 0.53 -11.65
N ALA A 114 -2.82 1.53 -11.43
CA ALA A 114 -1.51 1.35 -10.81
C ALA A 114 -1.63 0.90 -9.35
N LEU A 115 -2.61 1.44 -8.60
CA LEU A 115 -2.93 0.98 -7.26
C LEU A 115 -3.42 -0.47 -7.25
N GLY A 116 -4.29 -0.86 -8.18
CA GLY A 116 -4.74 -2.25 -8.33
C GLY A 116 -3.57 -3.20 -8.55
N GLY A 117 -2.67 -2.86 -9.49
CA GLY A 117 -1.44 -3.61 -9.73
C GLY A 117 -0.55 -3.71 -8.49
N LEU A 118 -0.36 -2.59 -7.77
CA LEU A 118 0.42 -2.56 -6.53
C LEU A 118 -0.14 -3.51 -5.47
N ILE A 119 -1.45 -3.51 -5.25
CA ILE A 119 -2.10 -4.37 -4.24
C ILE A 119 -1.94 -5.85 -4.59
N THR A 120 -2.10 -6.22 -5.86
CA THR A 120 -1.87 -7.59 -6.32
C THR A 120 -0.45 -8.03 -6.02
N LEU A 121 0.55 -7.19 -6.35
CA LEU A 121 1.95 -7.50 -6.07
C LEU A 121 2.26 -7.63 -4.58
N LEU A 122 1.65 -6.78 -3.73
CA LEU A 122 1.80 -6.87 -2.28
C LEU A 122 1.22 -8.16 -1.72
N ALA A 123 0.05 -8.58 -2.21
CA ALA A 123 -0.64 -9.78 -1.74
C ALA A 123 0.14 -11.08 -2.03
N GLU A 124 0.91 -11.08 -3.12
CA GLU A 124 1.71 -12.22 -3.59
C GLU A 124 3.20 -12.09 -3.26
N HIS A 125 3.61 -11.02 -2.57
CA HIS A 125 5.01 -10.75 -2.31
C HIS A 125 5.64 -11.83 -1.40
N PRO A 126 6.82 -12.39 -1.72
CA PRO A 126 7.43 -13.45 -0.91
C PRO A 126 7.82 -12.98 0.50
N GLN A 127 8.04 -11.68 0.69
CA GLN A 127 8.33 -11.07 1.99
C GLN A 127 7.07 -10.47 2.65
N ARG A 128 5.87 -10.83 2.22
CA ARG A 128 4.61 -10.24 2.69
C ARG A 128 4.49 -10.28 4.22
N ASP A 129 4.86 -11.39 4.87
CA ASP A 129 4.78 -11.50 6.33
C ASP A 129 5.73 -10.52 7.05
N SER A 130 6.93 -10.30 6.50
CA SER A 130 7.88 -9.32 7.03
C SER A 130 7.36 -7.88 6.85
N LEU A 131 6.75 -7.59 5.70
CA LEU A 131 6.12 -6.30 5.43
C LEU A 131 4.89 -6.07 6.33
N HIS A 132 4.09 -7.12 6.55
CA HIS A 132 2.97 -7.11 7.48
C HIS A 132 3.44 -6.80 8.91
N ALA A 133 4.49 -7.46 9.39
CA ALA A 133 5.05 -7.22 10.71
C ALA A 133 5.58 -5.78 10.86
N PHE A 134 6.29 -5.27 9.86
CA PHE A 134 6.74 -3.88 9.84
C PHE A 134 5.59 -2.87 9.86
N ALA A 135 4.60 -3.04 8.97
CA ALA A 135 3.43 -2.17 8.91
C ALA A 135 2.64 -2.20 10.23
N SER A 136 2.51 -3.39 10.80
CA SER A 136 1.92 -3.59 12.13
C SER A 136 2.72 -2.82 13.19
N GLU A 137 4.04 -2.93 13.27
CA GLU A 137 4.83 -2.19 14.26
C GLU A 137 4.70 -0.67 14.10
N LEU A 138 4.69 -0.20 12.85
CA LEU A 138 4.58 1.22 12.52
C LEU A 138 3.22 1.82 12.96
N ILE A 139 2.15 1.01 12.93
CA ILE A 139 0.77 1.47 13.13
C ILE A 139 0.20 1.09 14.50
N LEU A 140 0.55 -0.09 15.02
CA LEU A 140 0.04 -0.65 16.28
C LEU A 140 0.48 0.13 17.52
N ARG A 141 1.45 1.06 17.40
CA ARG A 141 1.77 1.99 18.49
C ARG A 141 0.64 2.97 18.82
N GLY A 142 -0.48 2.91 18.10
CA GLY A 142 -1.77 3.47 18.55
C GLY A 142 -1.83 5.00 18.63
N SER A 143 -0.81 5.69 18.12
CA SER A 143 -0.75 7.15 18.16
C SER A 143 -1.89 7.78 17.36
N THR A 144 -2.26 9.02 17.70
CA THR A 144 -3.26 9.78 16.93
C THR A 144 -2.83 9.93 15.47
N ALA A 145 -1.54 10.14 15.22
CA ALA A 145 -0.96 10.21 13.88
C ALA A 145 -1.11 8.89 13.11
N SER A 146 -0.82 7.75 13.77
CA SER A 146 -1.00 6.40 13.19
C SER A 146 -2.45 6.14 12.82
N ARG A 147 -3.41 6.54 13.66
CA ARG A 147 -4.84 6.41 13.35
C ARG A 147 -5.28 7.33 12.21
N ALA A 148 -4.76 8.55 12.16
CA ALA A 148 -5.06 9.52 11.11
C ALA A 148 -4.57 9.02 9.75
N ILE A 149 -3.31 8.55 9.67
CA ILE A 149 -2.74 8.10 8.39
C ILE A 149 -3.44 6.84 7.85
N CYS A 150 -3.92 5.96 8.72
CA CYS A 150 -4.65 4.76 8.28
C CYS A 150 -6.03 5.06 7.67
N ARG A 151 -6.56 6.29 7.82
CA ARG A 151 -7.75 6.75 7.10
C ARG A 151 -7.44 7.18 5.66
N ASN A 152 -6.17 7.36 5.33
CA ASN A 152 -5.78 7.66 3.96
C ASN A 152 -6.08 6.44 3.06
N PRO A 153 -6.80 6.61 1.94
CA PRO A 153 -7.20 5.48 1.09
C PRO A 153 -6.04 4.66 0.53
N LEU A 154 -4.91 5.30 0.20
CA LEU A 154 -3.72 4.60 -0.28
C LEU A 154 -3.12 3.74 0.84
N VAL A 155 -3.01 4.29 2.04
CA VAL A 155 -2.45 3.58 3.19
C VAL A 155 -3.35 2.41 3.57
N ALA A 156 -4.66 2.63 3.66
CA ALA A 156 -5.63 1.57 3.92
C ALA A 156 -5.54 0.43 2.89
N ALA A 157 -5.40 0.78 1.60
CA ALA A 157 -5.26 -0.19 0.53
C ALA A 157 -3.95 -1.00 0.61
N MET A 158 -2.82 -0.35 0.91
CA MET A 158 -1.55 -1.04 1.13
C MET A 158 -1.62 -2.00 2.32
N LEU A 159 -2.22 -1.57 3.43
CA LEU A 159 -2.41 -2.40 4.62
C LEU A 159 -3.30 -3.61 4.33
N ALA A 160 -4.38 -3.42 3.59
CA ALA A 160 -5.23 -4.51 3.14
C ALA A 160 -4.47 -5.50 2.23
N GLY A 161 -3.64 -5.00 1.30
CA GLY A 161 -2.79 -5.83 0.45
C GLY A 161 -1.77 -6.66 1.24
N LEU A 162 -1.25 -6.11 2.35
CA LEU A 162 -0.37 -6.83 3.27
C LEU A 162 -1.12 -7.82 4.17
N GLY A 163 -2.44 -7.74 4.27
CA GLY A 163 -3.26 -8.54 5.20
C GLY A 163 -3.37 -7.94 6.61
N VAL A 164 -2.96 -6.68 6.79
CA VAL A 164 -3.13 -5.96 8.06
C VAL A 164 -4.59 -5.49 8.15
N PHE A 165 -5.45 -6.32 8.72
CA PHE A 165 -6.85 -5.99 8.97
C PHE A 165 -7.00 -5.56 10.43
N GLY A 166 -7.04 -4.25 10.67
CA GLY A 166 -7.16 -3.76 12.03
C GLY A 166 -7.02 -2.24 12.14
N MET A 167 -8.10 -1.52 11.87
CA MET A 167 -8.50 -0.53 12.87
C MET A 167 -9.80 -1.04 13.47
N PRO A 168 -10.01 -0.94 14.79
CA PRO A 168 -11.34 -1.10 15.33
C PRO A 168 -12.19 -0.12 14.54
N SER A 169 -13.15 -0.68 13.78
CA SER A 169 -14.31 0.06 13.34
C SER A 169 -14.71 0.96 14.50
N CYS A 170 -14.95 2.24 14.23
CA CYS A 170 -15.75 3.06 15.11
C CYS A 170 -17.13 2.38 15.24
N ARG A 171 -17.23 1.29 16.03
CA ARG A 171 -18.44 0.99 16.75
C ARG A 171 -18.55 2.17 17.67
N GLY A 172 -19.39 3.11 17.27
CA GLY A 172 -19.89 4.10 18.20
C GLY A 172 -20.29 3.33 19.45
N SER A 173 -19.73 3.73 20.58
CA SER A 173 -20.38 3.49 21.86
C SER A 173 -21.75 4.14 21.75
N SER A 174 -22.73 3.41 21.21
CA SER A 174 -24.13 3.70 21.42
C SER A 174 -24.39 3.21 22.83
N VAL A 175 -24.13 4.10 23.79
CA VAL A 175 -24.73 4.01 25.10
C VAL A 175 -26.23 4.18 24.89
N MET A 176 -26.96 3.07 25.04
CA MET A 176 -28.33 3.06 25.51
C MET A 176 -28.40 2.00 26.60
#